data_AF-A0A519SRX3-F1
#
_entry.id   AF-A0A519SRX3-F1
#
_cell.length_a   1.000
_cell.length_b   1.000
_cell.length_c   1.000
_cell.angle_alpha   90.00
_cell.angle_beta   90.00
_cell.angle_gamma   90.00
#
_symmetry.space_group_name_H-M   'P 1'
#
loop_
_entity.id
_entity.type
_entity.pdbx_description
1 polymer ?
#
loop_
_entity_poly.entity_id
_entity_poly.type
_entity_poly.pdbx_seq_one_letter_code
_entity_poly.pdbx_strand_id
1 'polypeptide(L)'
;MTIAFFSDVHGNLPALQAVLADLDQRRPDMVFCLGDLVGYAPWPNEVVNEVRRRGIPTLAGNYDQGIGLASSDCGCAYQTDTDKS
;
A
#
# COMPACT_ATOMS: atom_id res chain seq x y z
N MET A 1 23.98 -5.51 -2.22
CA MET A 1 22.95 -4.51 -1.95
C MET A 1 21.62 -5.07 -2.43
N THR A 2 20.71 -5.31 -1.51
CA THR A 2 19.38 -5.88 -1.75
C THR A 2 18.34 -4.85 -1.36
N ILE A 3 17.41 -4.57 -2.27
CA ILE A 3 16.32 -3.62 -2.07
C ILE A 3 15.00 -4.39 -2.18
N ALA A 4 14.11 -4.19 -1.22
CA ALA A 4 12.78 -4.78 -1.23
C ALA A 4 11.70 -3.75 -1.56
N PHE A 5 10.73 -4.17 -2.34
CA PHE A 5 9.55 -3.38 -2.71
C PHE A 5 8.29 -4.20 -2.39
N PHE A 6 7.26 -3.53 -1.88
CA PHE A 6 5.91 -4.09 -1.77
C PHE A 6 4.87 -3.00 -2.07
N SER A 7 3.65 -3.41 -2.39
CA SER A 7 2.56 -2.50 -2.80
C SER A 7 1.20 -3.14 -2.52
N ASP A 8 0.12 -2.40 -2.80
CA ASP A 8 -1.25 -2.93 -2.86
C ASP A 8 -1.68 -3.63 -1.57
N VAL A 9 -1.34 -3.03 -0.42
CA VAL A 9 -1.70 -3.59 0.89
C VAL A 9 -3.22 -3.51 1.11
N HIS A 10 -3.84 -2.43 0.64
CA HIS A 10 -5.28 -2.17 0.68
C HIS A 10 -5.94 -2.42 2.05
N GLY A 11 -5.31 -2.01 3.15
CA GLY A 11 -5.83 -2.19 4.51
C GLY A 11 -5.74 -3.64 5.03
N ASN A 12 -5.02 -4.53 4.33
CA ASN A 12 -4.87 -5.93 4.71
C ASN A 12 -3.73 -6.10 5.73
N LEU A 13 -4.05 -5.81 7.00
CA LEU A 13 -3.08 -5.90 8.09
C LEU A 13 -2.44 -7.30 8.24
N PRO A 14 -3.16 -8.43 8.18
CA PRO A 14 -2.53 -9.75 8.26
C PRO A 14 -1.52 -10.02 7.14
N ALA A 15 -1.82 -9.61 5.91
CA ALA A 15 -0.88 -9.75 4.79
C ALA A 15 0.35 -8.87 4.98
N LEU A 16 0.17 -7.62 5.41
CA LEU A 16 1.28 -6.73 5.72
C LEU A 16 2.18 -7.31 6.82
N GLN A 17 1.60 -7.83 7.90
CA GLN A 17 2.37 -8.45 9.00
C GLN A 17 3.21 -9.64 8.52
N ALA A 18 2.67 -10.47 7.63
CA ALA A 18 3.41 -11.58 7.04
C ALA A 18 4.60 -11.10 6.19
N VAL A 19 4.40 -10.08 5.35
CA VAL A 19 5.48 -9.47 4.54
C VAL A 19 6.53 -8.84 5.44
N LEU A 20 6.13 -8.09 6.46
CA LEU A 20 7.06 -7.45 7.40
C LEU A 20 7.88 -8.49 8.18
N ALA A 21 7.28 -9.61 8.58
CA ALA A 21 8.00 -10.70 9.23
C ALA A 21 9.05 -11.34 8.31
N ASP A 22 8.74 -11.51 7.01
CA ASP A 22 9.72 -12.00 6.01
C ASP A 22 10.85 -10.98 5.79
N LEU A 23 10.53 -9.69 5.73
CA LEU A 23 11.53 -8.62 5.64
C LEU A 23 12.46 -8.57 6.86
N ASP A 24 11.92 -8.75 8.07
CA ASP A 24 12.70 -8.77 9.32
C ASP A 24 13.67 -9.97 9.36
N GLN A 25 13.32 -11.10 8.71
CA GLN A 25 14.19 -12.26 8.56
C GLN A 25 15.27 -12.04 7.49
N ARG A 26 14.91 -11.49 6.33
CA ARG A 26 15.82 -11.31 5.18
C ARG A 26 16.77 -10.13 5.34
N ARG A 27 16.37 -9.10 6.10
CA ARG A 27 17.15 -7.87 6.36
C ARG A 27 17.73 -7.24 5.09
N PRO A 28 16.88 -6.84 4.12
CA PRO A 28 17.37 -6.09 2.96
C PRO A 28 18.00 -4.76 3.40
N ASP A 29 18.90 -4.23 2.58
CA ASP A 29 19.57 -2.94 2.85
C ASP A 29 18.57 -1.77 2.82
N MET A 30 17.49 -1.89 2.02
CA MET A 30 16.45 -0.88 1.89
C MET A 30 15.08 -1.53 1.64
N VAL A 31 14.02 -0.87 2.10
CA VAL A 31 12.62 -1.28 1.91
C VAL A 31 11.81 -0.07 1.43
N PHE A 32 10.97 -0.25 0.42
CA PHE A 32 10.07 0.76 -0.12
C PHE A 32 8.65 0.21 -0.28
N CYS A 33 7.66 1.10 -0.11
CA CYS A 33 6.27 0.81 -0.44
C CYS A 33 5.85 1.63 -1.67
N LEU A 34 5.19 1.00 -2.64
CA LEU A 34 4.72 1.67 -3.86
C LEU A 34 3.30 2.27 -3.72
N GLY A 35 2.68 2.16 -2.54
CA GLY A 35 1.39 2.75 -2.23
C GLY A 35 0.26 1.74 -2.16
N ASP A 36 -0.96 2.28 -2.24
CA ASP A 36 -2.22 1.58 -2.02
C ASP A 36 -2.27 0.90 -0.66
N LEU A 37 -1.98 1.69 0.37
CA LEU A 37 -2.04 1.25 1.76
C LEU A 37 -3.47 1.07 2.25
N VAL A 38 -4.42 1.81 1.70
CA VAL A 38 -5.84 1.81 2.09
C VAL A 38 -6.74 1.36 0.94
N GLY A 39 -8.05 1.22 1.20
CA GLY A 39 -9.04 0.89 0.17
C GLY A 39 -10.04 -0.17 0.60
N TYR A 40 -9.60 -1.42 0.66
CA TYR A 40 -10.52 -2.59 0.67
C TYR A 40 -10.75 -3.23 2.03
N ALA A 41 -9.68 -3.57 2.74
CA ALA A 41 -9.75 -4.35 3.97
C ALA A 41 -9.90 -3.44 5.22
N PRO A 42 -10.39 -3.99 6.35
CA PRO A 42 -10.93 -3.20 7.45
C PRO A 42 -9.88 -2.56 8.37
N TRP A 43 -8.58 -2.65 8.07
CA TRP A 43 -7.49 -2.13 8.91
C TRP A 43 -6.65 -1.02 8.26
N PRO A 44 -7.27 0.01 7.64
CA PRO A 44 -6.51 1.06 6.96
C PRO A 44 -5.61 1.84 7.94
N ASN A 45 -6.11 2.14 9.15
CA ASN A 45 -5.36 2.91 10.13
C ASN A 45 -4.16 2.14 10.67
N GLU A 46 -4.34 0.86 10.96
CA GLU A 46 -3.30 -0.03 11.46
C GLU A 46 -2.20 -0.23 10.42
N VAL A 47 -2.57 -0.43 9.15
CA VAL A 47 -1.61 -0.50 8.04
C VAL A 47 -0.80 0.79 7.92
N VAL A 48 -1.47 1.94 7.84
CA VAL A 48 -0.79 3.24 7.73
C VAL A 48 0.12 3.52 8.93
N ASN A 49 -0.35 3.18 10.14
CA ASN A 49 0.43 3.37 11.36
C ASN A 49 1.65 2.46 11.40
N GLU A 50 1.53 1.21 10.95
CA GLU A 50 2.66 0.26 10.94
C GLU A 50 3.74 0.67 9.94
N VAL A 51 3.34 1.07 8.72
CA VAL A 51 4.26 1.59 7.70
C VAL A 51 4.97 2.85 8.19
N ARG A 52 4.22 3.79 8.81
CA ARG A 52 4.77 5.01 9.40
C ARG A 52 5.72 4.71 10.56
N ARG A 53 5.35 3.81 11.47
CA ARG A 53 6.16 3.41 12.63
C ARG A 53 7.50 2.82 12.22
N ARG A 54 7.53 2.05 11.13
CA ARG A 54 8.75 1.46 10.57
C ARG A 54 9.56 2.45 9.72
N GLY A 55 9.02 3.64 9.43
CA GLY A 55 9.71 4.65 8.63
C GLY A 55 9.96 4.25 7.18
N ILE A 56 9.08 3.40 6.61
CA ILE A 56 9.23 2.90 5.24
C ILE A 56 8.85 4.02 4.25
N PRO A 57 9.77 4.46 3.37
CA PRO A 57 9.44 5.43 2.34
C PRO A 57 8.35 4.86 1.41
N THR A 58 7.29 5.65 1.20
CA THR A 58 6.06 5.19 0.55
C THR A 58 5.62 6.17 -0.53
N LEU A 59 5.33 5.67 -1.72
CA LEU A 59 4.64 6.43 -2.77
C LEU A 59 3.12 6.44 -2.50
N ALA A 60 2.42 7.48 -2.94
CA ALA A 60 0.97 7.51 -2.85
C ALA A 60 0.34 6.77 -4.03
N GLY A 61 -0.36 5.68 -3.75
CA GLY A 61 -1.16 4.95 -4.75
C GLY A 61 -2.47 5.65 -5.07
N ASN A 62 -3.22 5.16 -6.05
CA ASN A 62 -4.46 5.80 -6.48
C ASN A 62 -5.56 5.68 -5.41
N TYR A 63 -5.58 4.61 -4.61
CA TYR A 63 -6.51 4.50 -3.47
C TYR A 63 -6.12 5.43 -2.34
N ASP A 64 -4.82 5.60 -2.08
CA ASP A 64 -4.32 6.55 -1.09
C ASP A 64 -4.70 7.98 -1.47
N GLN A 65 -4.57 8.33 -2.77
CA GLN A 65 -4.98 9.64 -3.27
C GLN A 65 -6.50 9.81 -3.21
N GLY A 66 -7.26 8.82 -3.67
CA GLY A 66 -8.73 8.83 -3.63
C GLY A 66 -9.26 9.10 -2.22
N ILE A 67 -8.77 8.33 -1.25
CA ILE A 67 -9.21 8.43 0.15
C ILE A 67 -8.59 9.64 0.86
N GLY A 68 -7.27 9.84 0.72
CA GLY A 68 -6.52 10.85 1.46
C GLY A 68 -6.78 12.29 0.99
N LEU A 69 -7.16 12.48 -0.27
CA LEU A 69 -7.46 13.80 -0.85
C LEU A 69 -8.98 14.02 -1.05
N ALA A 70 -9.82 13.06 -0.63
CA ALA A 70 -11.26 13.07 -0.87
C ALA A 70 -11.63 13.30 -2.35
N SER A 71 -10.85 12.69 -3.25
CA SER A 71 -11.13 12.76 -4.68
C SER A 71 -12.33 11.90 -5.02
N SER A 72 -13.24 12.44 -5.85
CA SER A 72 -14.35 11.66 -6.42
C SER A 72 -13.91 10.71 -7.53
N ASP A 73 -12.66 10.83 -7.99
CA ASP A 73 -12.06 9.97 -8.98
C ASP A 73 -10.84 9.27 -8.37
N CYS A 74 -11.02 7.99 -8.03
CA CYS A 74 -9.95 7.13 -7.54
C CYS A 74 -9.08 6.56 -8.68
N GLY A 75 -9.43 6.81 -9.95
CA GLY A 75 -8.80 6.14 -11.11
C GLY A 75 -9.01 4.62 -11.16
N CYS A 76 -9.78 4.08 -10.21
CA CYS A 76 -9.99 2.64 -10.01
C CYS A 76 -11.26 2.12 -10.68
N ALA A 77 -12.16 3.02 -11.10
CA ALA A 77 -13.38 2.68 -11.80
C ALA A 77 -13.17 2.84 -13.31
N TYR A 78 -13.40 1.76 -14.06
CA TYR A 78 -13.58 1.84 -15.50
C TYR A 78 -14.83 2.67 -15.79
N GLN A 79 -14.66 3.85 -16.40
CA GLN A 79 -15.76 4.75 -16.69
C GLN A 79 -16.48 4.36 -17.99
N THR A 80 -15.75 3.71 -18.90
CA THR A 80 -16.24 3.24 -20.19
C THR A 80 -15.95 1.75 -20.38
N ASP A 81 -16.69 1.10 -21.30
CA ASP A 81 -16.40 -0.29 -21.69
C ASP A 81 -15.05 -0.43 -22.40
N THR A 82 -14.51 0.67 -22.95
CA THR A 82 -13.17 0.71 -23.55
C THR A 82 -12.08 0.69 -22.48
N ASP A 83 -12.35 1.17 -21.27
CA ASP A 83 -11.35 1.15 -20.19
C ASP A 83 -11.14 -0.28 -19.63
N LYS A 84 -12.10 -1.19 -19.87
CA LYS A 84 -12.10 -2.58 -19.36
C LYS A 84 -11.22 -3.56 -20.17
N SER A 85 -10.69 -3.13 -21.33
CA SER A 85 -10.01 -3.99 -22.31
C SER A 85 -8.50 -3.98 -22.21
#